data_AF-A0A4R7D2F5-F1
#
_entry.id   AF-A0A4R7D2F5-F1
#
_cell.length_a   1.000
_cell.length_b   1.000
_cell.length_c   1.000
_cell.angle_alpha   90.00
_cell.angle_beta   90.00
_cell.angle_gamma   90.00
#
_symmetry.space_group_name_H-M   'P 1'
#
loop_
_entity.id
_entity.type
_entity.pdbx_description
1 polymer ?
#
loop_
_entity_poly.entity_id
_entity_poly.type
_entity_poly.pdbx_seq_one_letter_code
_entity_poly.pdbx_strand_id
1 'polypeptide(L)'
;MIFGLILFGLFVGYVAFDLFANYGSLWIALIPIVLFVVFIFAALITNSYKDKLKKHNRNPRMKLVGLNLDFNKRVFKRIYISLTQYEYLDENMTSFQDFYNVFVLDFQDHDSSLHFICTQPQLKYILKKFKELKTGISYVSFERSEKVYHKGNLISAETLSKKYNEFPPDHEFEDRIDSFFDFLGDI
;
A
#
# COMPACT_ATOMS: atom_id res chain seq x y z
N MET A 1 -6.02 15.39 -16.66
CA MET A 1 -4.59 15.50 -17.03
C MET A 1 -4.40 16.12 -18.41
N ILE A 2 -5.07 15.61 -19.46
CA ILE A 2 -4.95 16.11 -20.85
C ILE A 2 -5.35 17.60 -20.97
N PHE A 3 -6.49 18.00 -20.40
CA PHE A 3 -6.94 19.39 -20.44
C PHE A 3 -5.96 20.37 -19.76
N GLY A 4 -5.37 19.96 -18.62
CA GLY A 4 -4.37 20.77 -17.92
C GLY A 4 -3.05 20.92 -18.68
N LEU A 5 -2.62 19.87 -19.39
CA LEU A 5 -1.43 19.91 -20.26
C LEU A 5 -1.63 20.85 -21.46
N ILE A 6 -2.82 20.88 -22.04
CA ILE A 6 -3.17 21.79 -23.14
C ILE A 6 -3.13 23.24 -22.66
N LEU A 7 -3.75 23.52 -21.50
CA LEU A 7 -3.79 24.86 -20.92
C LEU A 7 -2.39 25.36 -20.53
N PHE A 8 -1.57 24.49 -19.96
CA PHE A 8 -0.18 24.79 -19.62
C PHE A 8 0.69 24.98 -20.88
N GLY A 9 0.47 24.19 -21.94
CA GLY A 9 1.15 24.36 -23.22
C GLY A 9 0.85 25.71 -23.89
N LEU A 10 -0.41 26.17 -23.83
CA LEU A 10 -0.80 27.50 -24.31
C LEU A 10 -0.10 28.62 -23.53
N PHE A 11 -0.01 28.47 -22.20
CA PHE A 11 0.71 29.41 -21.34
C PHE A 11 2.22 29.47 -21.69
N VAL A 12 2.86 28.32 -21.87
CA VAL A 12 4.28 28.24 -22.28
C VAL A 12 4.50 28.89 -23.66
N GLY A 13 3.59 28.65 -24.61
CA GLY A 13 3.65 29.27 -25.94
C GLY A 13 3.51 30.79 -25.88
N TYR A 14 2.63 31.30 -25.01
CA TYR A 14 2.48 32.73 -24.76
C TYR A 14 3.76 33.35 -24.18
N VAL A 15 4.37 32.71 -23.17
CA VAL A 15 5.64 33.17 -22.56
C VAL A 15 6.78 33.16 -23.58
N ALA A 16 6.86 32.15 -24.44
CA ALA A 16 7.86 32.08 -25.50
C ALA A 16 7.70 33.21 -26.53
N PHE A 17 6.45 33.53 -26.90
CA PHE A 17 6.14 34.62 -27.82
C PHE A 17 6.48 35.99 -27.22
N ASP A 18 6.11 36.23 -25.97
CA ASP A 18 6.44 37.48 -25.27
C ASP A 18 7.95 37.68 -25.13
N LEU A 19 8.70 36.62 -24.79
CA LEU A 19 10.17 36.65 -24.76
C LEU A 19 10.79 36.94 -26.12
N PHE A 20 10.22 36.38 -27.20
CA PHE A 20 10.67 36.67 -28.56
C PHE A 20 10.39 38.14 -28.96
N ALA A 21 9.20 38.64 -28.64
CA ALA A 21 8.78 40.00 -28.95
C ALA A 21 9.63 41.06 -28.20
N ASN A 22 9.96 40.79 -26.93
CA ASN A 22 10.68 41.73 -26.07
C ASN A 22 12.21 41.71 -26.27
N TYR A 23 12.80 40.56 -26.57
CA TYR A 23 14.26 40.42 -26.66
C TYR A 23 14.79 40.18 -28.08
N GLY A 24 13.91 39.89 -29.06
CA GLY A 24 14.28 39.63 -30.46
C GLY A 24 15.18 38.40 -30.68
N SER A 25 15.49 37.66 -29.61
CA SER A 25 16.42 36.54 -29.62
C SER A 25 15.68 35.21 -29.57
N LEU A 26 15.83 34.41 -30.64
CA LEU A 26 15.26 33.07 -30.75
C LEU A 26 15.77 32.13 -29.65
N TRP A 27 17.00 32.32 -29.18
CA TRP A 27 17.60 31.49 -28.14
C TRP A 27 16.86 31.60 -26.81
N ILE A 28 16.42 32.81 -26.44
CA ILE A 28 15.71 33.06 -25.17
C ILE A 28 14.28 32.51 -25.26
N ALA A 29 13.63 32.68 -26.41
CA ALA A 29 12.29 32.15 -26.66
C ALA A 29 12.22 30.60 -26.65
N LEU A 30 13.35 29.92 -26.94
CA LEU A 30 13.41 28.46 -26.94
C LEU A 30 13.45 27.85 -25.54
N ILE A 31 13.98 28.58 -24.54
CA ILE A 31 14.15 28.10 -23.16
C ILE A 31 12.85 27.52 -22.57
N PRO A 32 11.72 28.26 -22.55
CA PRO A 32 10.47 27.74 -21.97
C PRO A 32 9.93 26.52 -22.74
N ILE A 33 10.15 26.46 -24.05
CA ILE A 33 9.72 25.33 -24.90
C ILE A 33 10.52 24.06 -24.54
N VAL A 34 11.84 24.18 -24.43
CA VAL A 34 12.71 23.06 -24.06
C VAL A 34 12.37 22.53 -22.66
N LEU A 35 12.15 23.43 -21.69
CA LEU A 35 11.75 23.05 -20.34
C LEU A 35 10.41 22.30 -20.32
N PHE A 36 9.44 22.73 -21.13
CA PHE A 36 8.16 22.06 -21.25
C PHE A 36 8.28 20.64 -21.84
N VAL A 37 9.13 20.46 -22.86
CA VAL A 37 9.42 19.13 -23.44
C VAL A 37 10.05 18.20 -22.40
N VAL A 38 11.03 18.70 -21.62
CA VAL A 38 11.66 17.93 -20.54
C VAL A 38 10.64 17.56 -19.46
N PHE A 39 9.76 18.49 -19.09
CA PHE A 39 8.69 18.23 -18.13
C PHE A 39 7.72 17.15 -18.61
N ILE A 40 7.29 17.19 -19.88
CA ILE A 40 6.47 16.12 -20.48
C ILE A 40 7.20 14.78 -20.43
N PHE A 41 8.49 14.76 -20.79
CA PHE A 41 9.30 13.54 -20.73
C PHE A 41 9.37 12.98 -19.32
N ALA A 42 9.66 13.82 -18.32
CA ALA A 42 9.68 13.42 -16.91
C ALA A 42 8.33 12.86 -16.47
N ALA A 43 7.22 13.54 -16.80
CA ALA A 43 5.88 13.10 -16.47
C ALA A 43 5.54 11.74 -17.13
N LEU A 44 5.87 11.55 -18.40
CA LEU A 44 5.67 10.28 -19.12
C LEU A 44 6.51 9.15 -18.53
N ILE A 45 7.77 9.43 -18.17
CA ILE A 45 8.64 8.46 -17.50
C ILE A 45 8.03 8.09 -16.16
N THR A 46 7.71 9.05 -15.28
CA THR A 46 7.10 8.77 -13.98
C THR A 46 5.79 7.97 -14.11
N ASN A 47 4.97 8.28 -15.11
CA ASN A 47 3.73 7.55 -15.35
C ASN A 47 3.98 6.13 -15.88
N SER A 48 4.95 5.95 -16.78
CA SER A 48 5.38 4.63 -17.27
C SER A 48 6.02 3.79 -16.17
N TYR A 49 6.77 4.39 -15.24
CA TYR A 49 7.30 3.70 -14.06
C TYR A 49 6.18 3.31 -13.10
N LYS A 50 5.19 4.17 -12.86
CA LYS A 50 3.97 3.82 -12.10
C LYS A 50 3.21 2.68 -12.77
N ASP A 51 3.06 2.72 -14.09
CA ASP A 51 2.38 1.68 -14.85
C ASP A 51 3.17 0.37 -14.90
N LYS A 52 4.51 0.43 -14.93
CA LYS A 52 5.39 -0.75 -14.83
C LYS A 52 5.38 -1.35 -13.44
N LEU A 53 5.36 -0.56 -12.37
CA LEU A 53 5.14 -1.03 -11.00
C LEU A 53 3.75 -1.71 -10.89
N LYS A 54 2.70 -1.09 -11.44
CA LYS A 54 1.36 -1.69 -11.50
C LYS A 54 1.30 -2.96 -12.38
N LYS A 55 2.09 -3.04 -13.46
CA LYS A 55 2.15 -4.21 -14.35
C LYS A 55 3.03 -5.34 -13.80
N HIS A 56 4.07 -5.05 -13.03
CA HIS A 56 4.89 -6.07 -12.37
C HIS A 56 4.05 -6.86 -11.35
N ASN A 57 3.11 -6.19 -10.68
CA ASN A 57 2.14 -6.81 -9.75
C ASN A 57 0.94 -7.47 -10.44
N ARG A 58 0.87 -7.47 -11.78
CA ARG A 58 -0.13 -8.20 -12.57
C ARG A 58 0.46 -9.49 -13.10
N ASN A 59 0.75 -10.43 -12.21
CA ASN A 59 0.89 -11.82 -12.61
C ASN A 59 -0.52 -12.33 -13.02
N PRO A 60 -0.75 -12.83 -14.25
CA PRO A 60 -2.11 -13.09 -14.77
C PRO A 60 -2.80 -14.33 -14.20
N ARG A 61 -2.30 -14.91 -13.10
CA ARG A 61 -2.87 -16.11 -12.49
C ARG A 61 -3.46 -15.79 -11.12
N MET A 62 -4.80 -15.70 -11.13
CA MET A 62 -5.71 -15.40 -10.02
C MET A 62 -5.79 -13.91 -9.68
N LYS A 63 -6.97 -13.32 -9.93
CA LYS A 63 -7.38 -12.05 -9.31
C LYS A 63 -7.16 -12.21 -7.81
N LEU A 64 -6.18 -11.51 -7.25
CA LEU A 64 -5.95 -11.44 -5.81
C LEU A 64 -7.12 -10.65 -5.22
N VAL A 65 -8.20 -11.36 -4.90
CA VAL A 65 -9.37 -10.81 -4.22
C VAL A 65 -8.91 -10.40 -2.83
N GLY A 66 -9.21 -9.17 -2.44
CA GLY A 66 -8.88 -8.67 -1.12
C GLY A 66 -9.53 -9.49 -0.01
N LEU A 67 -9.13 -9.17 1.22
CA LEU A 67 -9.80 -9.70 2.40
C LEU A 67 -11.27 -9.27 2.41
N ASN A 68 -11.63 -8.09 1.91
CA ASN A 68 -13.02 -7.60 1.79
C ASN A 68 -13.88 -7.99 2.99
N LEU A 69 -13.35 -7.74 4.18
CA LEU A 69 -14.00 -8.03 5.45
C LEU A 69 -15.09 -6.98 5.70
N ASP A 70 -16.33 -7.43 5.93
CA ASP A 70 -17.49 -6.56 6.10
C ASP A 70 -17.71 -6.11 7.57
N PHE A 71 -16.63 -5.72 8.25
CA PHE A 71 -16.75 -5.22 9.62
C PHE A 71 -16.95 -3.71 9.65
N ASN A 72 -17.64 -3.26 10.70
CA ASN A 72 -17.76 -1.85 11.01
C ASN A 72 -16.37 -1.21 11.17
N LYS A 73 -16.14 -0.03 10.58
CA LYS A 73 -14.90 0.74 10.72
C LYS A 73 -14.47 0.93 12.19
N ARG A 74 -15.42 0.99 13.13
CA ARG A 74 -15.13 1.04 14.58
C ARG A 74 -14.44 -0.22 15.11
N VAL A 75 -14.79 -1.40 14.61
CA VAL A 75 -14.16 -2.68 14.96
C VAL A 75 -12.70 -2.67 14.51
N PHE A 76 -12.44 -2.34 13.25
CA PHE A 76 -11.06 -2.22 12.76
C PHE A 76 -10.25 -1.19 13.54
N LYS A 77 -10.87 -0.07 13.93
CA LYS A 77 -10.19 0.95 14.72
C LYS A 77 -9.76 0.43 16.09
N ARG A 78 -10.60 -0.38 16.75
CA ARG A 78 -10.24 -1.02 18.02
C ARG A 78 -9.08 -1.98 17.85
N ILE A 79 -9.14 -2.87 16.86
CA ILE A 79 -8.06 -3.84 16.59
C ILE A 79 -6.76 -3.11 16.26
N TYR A 80 -6.81 -2.08 15.41
CA TYR A 80 -5.64 -1.26 15.08
C TYR A 80 -5.00 -0.65 16.32
N ILE A 81 -5.80 0.02 17.17
CA ILE A 81 -5.31 0.63 18.40
C ILE A 81 -4.69 -0.43 19.32
N SER A 82 -5.31 -1.60 19.48
CA SER A 82 -4.73 -2.67 20.29
C SER A 82 -3.39 -3.13 19.72
N LEU A 83 -3.31 -3.36 18.40
CA LEU A 83 -2.07 -3.81 17.75
C LEU A 83 -0.93 -2.78 17.83
N THR A 84 -1.23 -1.47 17.77
CA THR A 84 -0.21 -0.42 17.92
C THR A 84 0.16 -0.19 19.38
N GLN A 85 -0.81 -0.23 20.31
CA GLN A 85 -0.59 -0.06 21.75
C GLN A 85 0.35 -1.13 22.32
N TYR A 86 0.28 -2.36 21.81
CA TYR A 86 1.19 -3.45 22.18
C TYR A 86 2.41 -3.57 21.24
N GLU A 87 2.67 -2.55 20.41
CA GLU A 87 3.84 -2.44 19.52
C GLU A 87 4.00 -3.62 18.53
N TYR A 88 2.91 -4.29 18.17
CA TYR A 88 2.95 -5.36 17.16
C TYR A 88 2.94 -4.80 15.74
N LEU A 89 2.27 -3.67 15.55
CA LEU A 89 2.15 -2.93 14.30
C LEU A 89 2.85 -1.57 14.43
N ASP A 90 3.64 -1.20 13.43
CA ASP A 90 4.33 0.09 13.38
C ASP A 90 3.35 1.21 13.02
N GLU A 91 2.99 2.05 13.98
CA GLU A 91 2.12 3.21 13.78
C GLU A 91 2.76 4.27 12.87
N ASN A 92 4.09 4.39 12.84
CA ASN A 92 4.78 5.38 12.01
C ASN A 92 4.75 5.01 10.53
N MET A 93 4.73 3.71 10.23
CA MET A 93 4.68 3.21 8.85
C MET A 93 3.29 2.76 8.41
N THR A 94 2.39 2.45 9.35
CA THR A 94 1.04 1.95 9.07
C THR A 94 -0.01 2.86 9.70
N SER A 95 -0.63 3.72 8.89
CA SER A 95 -1.77 4.50 9.36
C SER A 95 -3.01 3.61 9.54
N PHE A 96 -3.98 4.08 10.32
CA PHE A 96 -5.27 3.39 10.42
C PHE A 96 -5.95 3.22 9.06
N GLN A 97 -5.80 4.18 8.14
CA GLN A 97 -6.40 4.07 6.81
C GLN A 97 -5.70 2.99 6.00
N ASP A 98 -4.39 2.83 6.15
CA ASP A 98 -3.65 1.75 5.50
C ASP A 98 -4.07 0.39 6.01
N PHE A 99 -4.20 0.28 7.34
CA PHE A 99 -4.73 -0.90 8.00
C PHE A 99 -6.12 -1.26 7.46
N TYR A 100 -7.05 -0.30 7.47
CA TYR A 100 -8.42 -0.51 7.00
C TYR A 100 -8.47 -0.93 5.52
N ASN A 101 -7.70 -0.27 4.65
CA ASN A 101 -7.69 -0.55 3.22
C ASN A 101 -7.28 -1.99 2.92
N VAL A 102 -6.20 -2.47 3.55
CA VAL A 102 -5.67 -3.84 3.33
C VAL A 102 -6.72 -4.91 3.68
N PHE A 103 -7.57 -4.67 4.68
CA PHE A 103 -8.57 -5.64 5.12
C PHE A 103 -9.92 -5.53 4.40
N VAL A 104 -10.25 -4.37 3.80
CA VAL A 104 -11.58 -4.08 3.26
C VAL A 104 -11.62 -3.95 1.74
N LEU A 105 -10.53 -3.52 1.12
CA LEU A 105 -10.46 -3.30 -0.33
C LEU A 105 -9.74 -4.46 -1.02
N ASP A 106 -9.97 -4.58 -2.34
CA ASP A 106 -9.16 -5.46 -3.18
C ASP A 106 -7.70 -4.97 -3.19
N PHE A 107 -6.74 -5.89 -3.05
CA PHE A 107 -5.31 -5.54 -2.93
C PHE A 107 -4.75 -4.74 -4.13
N GLN A 108 -5.44 -4.78 -5.27
CA GLN A 108 -5.07 -4.05 -6.49
C GLN A 108 -5.59 -2.61 -6.53
N ASP A 109 -6.54 -2.26 -5.68
CA ASP A 109 -7.24 -0.97 -5.71
C ASP A 109 -6.58 0.09 -4.82
N HIS A 110 -5.57 -0.29 -4.04
CA HIS A 110 -4.87 0.62 -3.13
C HIS A 110 -3.38 0.29 -2.98
N ASP A 111 -2.60 1.30 -2.57
CA ASP A 111 -1.16 1.18 -2.35
C ASP A 111 -0.78 0.95 -0.87
N SER A 112 -1.77 0.94 0.04
CA SER A 112 -1.56 0.72 1.48
C SER A 112 -0.84 -0.60 1.82
N SER A 113 -0.05 -0.57 2.89
CA SER A 113 0.74 -1.70 3.40
C SER A 113 0.72 -1.75 4.93
N LEU A 114 0.98 -2.93 5.49
CA LEU A 114 1.07 -3.19 6.93
C LEU A 114 2.50 -3.52 7.31
N HIS A 115 3.04 -2.85 8.32
CA HIS A 115 4.39 -3.05 8.81
C HIS A 115 4.36 -3.56 10.24
N PHE A 116 4.73 -4.83 10.43
CA PHE A 116 4.73 -5.48 11.74
C PHE A 116 6.13 -5.52 12.35
N ILE A 117 6.21 -5.22 13.65
CA ILE A 117 7.46 -5.16 14.44
C ILE A 117 7.63 -6.43 15.31
N CYS A 118 6.53 -7.16 15.56
CA CYS A 118 6.49 -8.39 16.36
C CYS A 118 7.41 -9.52 15.84
N THR A 119 7.44 -10.67 16.50
CA THR A 119 8.17 -11.85 15.99
C THR A 119 7.40 -12.54 14.85
N GLN A 120 8.06 -13.33 14.00
CA GLN A 120 7.37 -14.04 12.92
C GLN A 120 6.27 -15.03 13.39
N PRO A 121 6.47 -15.79 14.49
CA PRO A 121 5.41 -16.64 15.04
C PRO A 121 4.18 -15.83 15.46
N GLN A 122 4.40 -14.71 16.16
CA GLN A 122 3.34 -13.78 16.57
C GLN A 122 2.61 -13.20 15.35
N LEU A 123 3.35 -12.76 14.33
CA LEU A 123 2.77 -12.27 13.08
C LEU A 123 1.89 -13.33 12.41
N LYS A 124 2.36 -14.58 12.33
CA LYS A 124 1.56 -15.66 11.76
C LYS A 124 0.25 -15.85 12.55
N TYR A 125 0.30 -15.78 13.88
CA TYR A 125 -0.90 -15.91 14.71
C TYR A 125 -1.86 -14.74 14.52
N ILE A 126 -1.38 -13.50 14.45
CA ILE A 126 -2.21 -12.32 14.15
C ILE A 126 -2.90 -12.49 12.78
N LEU A 127 -2.13 -12.88 11.74
CA LEU A 127 -2.70 -13.13 10.41
C LEU A 127 -3.68 -14.30 10.39
N LYS A 128 -3.48 -15.32 11.25
CA LYS A 128 -4.40 -16.44 11.43
C LYS A 128 -5.79 -15.92 11.83
N LYS A 129 -5.86 -14.98 12.78
CA LYS A 129 -7.14 -14.42 13.23
C LYS A 129 -7.88 -13.72 12.09
N PHE A 130 -7.22 -12.86 11.32
CA PHE A 130 -7.86 -12.25 10.15
C PHE A 130 -8.26 -13.24 9.07
N LYS A 131 -7.43 -14.28 8.85
CA LYS A 131 -7.72 -15.36 7.91
C LYS A 131 -8.97 -16.14 8.31
N GLU A 132 -9.18 -16.39 9.60
CA GLU A 132 -10.35 -17.13 10.11
C GLU A 132 -11.67 -16.38 9.89
N LEU A 133 -11.63 -15.05 9.75
CA LEU A 133 -12.80 -14.20 9.48
C LEU A 133 -13.32 -14.33 8.04
N LYS A 134 -12.57 -14.95 7.13
CA LYS A 134 -13.03 -15.18 5.75
C LYS A 134 -12.47 -16.46 5.13
N THR A 135 -13.38 -17.29 4.66
CA THR A 135 -13.05 -18.53 3.94
C THR A 135 -12.31 -18.26 2.64
N GLY A 136 -11.34 -19.12 2.31
CA GLY A 136 -10.60 -19.05 1.04
C GLY A 136 -9.34 -18.20 1.08
N ILE A 137 -8.99 -17.63 2.23
CA ILE A 137 -7.74 -16.89 2.41
C ILE A 137 -6.67 -17.80 3.00
N SER A 138 -5.46 -17.71 2.46
CA SER A 138 -4.30 -18.49 2.91
C SER A 138 -3.14 -17.56 3.24
N TYR A 139 -2.11 -18.05 3.95
CA TYR A 139 -0.88 -17.28 4.16
C TYR A 139 -0.20 -16.89 2.84
N VAL A 140 -0.32 -17.76 1.82
CA VAL A 140 0.15 -17.48 0.46
C VAL A 140 -0.61 -16.30 -0.16
N SER A 141 -1.87 -16.07 0.22
CA SER A 141 -2.64 -14.90 -0.22
C SER A 141 -2.04 -13.61 0.33
N PHE A 142 -1.63 -13.59 1.60
CA PHE A 142 -0.97 -12.42 2.20
C PHE A 142 0.43 -12.19 1.61
N GLU A 143 1.21 -13.24 1.39
CA GLU A 143 2.52 -13.14 0.71
C GLU A 143 2.36 -12.57 -0.70
N ARG A 144 1.45 -13.14 -1.51
CA ARG A 144 1.17 -12.68 -2.88
C ARG A 144 0.55 -11.29 -2.96
N SER A 145 -0.02 -10.78 -1.87
CA SER A 145 -0.55 -9.41 -1.84
C SER A 145 0.56 -8.36 -1.90
N GLU A 146 1.79 -8.72 -1.47
CA GLU A 146 2.91 -7.79 -1.29
C GLU A 146 2.57 -6.57 -0.41
N LYS A 147 1.55 -6.69 0.45
CA LYS A 147 1.10 -5.61 1.35
C LYS A 147 1.53 -5.80 2.79
N VAL A 148 2.09 -6.96 3.16
CA VAL A 148 2.41 -7.29 4.56
C VAL A 148 3.92 -7.42 4.72
N TYR A 149 4.47 -6.59 5.61
CA TYR A 149 5.88 -6.51 5.92
C TYR A 149 6.15 -6.90 7.37
N HIS A 150 7.26 -7.60 7.58
CA HIS A 150 7.84 -7.93 8.87
C HIS A 150 9.23 -7.31 8.97
N LYS A 151 9.41 -6.36 9.90
CA LYS A 151 10.69 -5.65 10.11
C LYS A 151 11.34 -5.16 8.80
N GLY A 152 10.54 -4.54 7.93
CA GLY A 152 10.97 -3.98 6.64
C GLY A 152 11.04 -4.97 5.47
N ASN A 153 10.84 -6.27 5.68
CA ASN A 153 10.86 -7.27 4.61
C ASN A 153 9.47 -7.81 4.33
N LEU A 154 9.17 -8.15 3.07
CA LEU A 154 7.93 -8.87 2.74
C LEU A 154 7.89 -10.22 3.47
N ILE A 155 6.70 -10.60 3.92
CA ILE A 155 6.50 -11.91 4.54
C ILE A 155 6.62 -13.03 3.50
N SER A 156 6.98 -14.22 3.97
CA SER A 156 6.86 -15.48 3.22
C SER A 156 6.06 -16.48 4.02
N ALA A 157 5.06 -17.12 3.40
CA ALA A 157 4.21 -18.12 4.04
C ALA A 157 5.02 -19.32 4.56
N GLU A 158 6.10 -19.68 3.84
CA GLU A 158 7.02 -20.73 4.25
C GLU A 158 7.77 -20.33 5.53
N THR A 159 8.34 -19.12 5.55
CA THR A 159 9.14 -18.65 6.69
C THR A 159 8.26 -18.48 7.93
N LEU A 160 7.07 -17.90 7.78
CA LEU A 160 6.06 -17.82 8.84
C LEU A 160 5.74 -19.21 9.41
N SER A 161 5.53 -20.20 8.53
CA SER A 161 5.15 -21.55 8.94
C SER A 161 6.28 -22.28 9.65
N LYS A 162 7.49 -22.21 9.12
CA LYS A 162 8.70 -22.78 9.72
C LYS A 162 8.95 -22.18 11.10
N LYS A 163 8.95 -20.85 11.22
CA LYS A 163 9.26 -20.16 12.48
C LYS A 163 8.23 -20.40 13.56
N TYR A 164 6.96 -20.47 13.21
CA TYR A 164 5.90 -20.80 14.16
C TYR A 164 6.00 -22.22 14.71
N ASN A 165 6.46 -23.18 13.89
CA ASN A 165 6.65 -24.55 14.36
C ASN A 165 7.90 -24.69 15.24
N GLU A 166 8.96 -23.92 14.94
CA GLU A 166 10.20 -23.90 15.74
C GLU A 166 9.99 -23.19 17.09
N PHE A 167 9.26 -22.07 17.09
CA PHE A 167 9.09 -21.19 18.24
C PHE A 167 7.64 -20.68 18.28
N PRO A 168 6.65 -21.50 18.66
CA PRO A 168 5.28 -21.04 18.76
C PRO A 168 5.17 -19.91 19.78
N PRO A 169 4.21 -18.96 19.61
CA PRO A 169 3.92 -17.97 20.62
C PRO A 169 3.49 -18.64 21.94
N ASP A 170 3.74 -17.95 23.06
CA ASP A 170 3.21 -18.38 24.35
C ASP A 170 1.70 -18.15 24.46
N HIS A 171 1.08 -18.84 25.42
CA HIS A 171 -0.35 -18.72 25.69
C HIS A 171 -0.76 -17.30 26.09
N GLU A 172 0.09 -16.57 26.80
CA GLU A 172 -0.22 -15.19 27.21
C GLU A 172 -0.39 -14.26 26.00
N PHE A 173 0.47 -14.41 24.99
CA PHE A 173 0.34 -13.72 23.73
C PHE A 173 -0.92 -14.14 22.98
N GLU A 174 -1.19 -15.44 22.89
CA GLU A 174 -2.37 -15.95 22.19
C GLU A 174 -3.66 -15.40 22.81
N ASP A 175 -3.82 -15.53 24.14
CA ASP A 175 -4.98 -15.02 24.88
C ASP A 175 -5.16 -13.51 24.70
N ARG A 176 -4.04 -12.77 24.68
CA ARG A 176 -4.06 -11.31 24.45
C ARG A 176 -4.54 -10.99 23.04
N ILE A 177 -4.02 -11.66 22.01
CA ILE A 177 -4.48 -11.43 20.64
C ILE A 177 -5.95 -11.79 20.52
N ASP A 178 -6.39 -12.89 21.14
CA ASP A 178 -7.78 -13.35 21.11
C ASP A 178 -8.71 -12.29 21.70
N SER A 179 -8.30 -11.66 22.81
CA SER A 179 -9.04 -10.55 23.42
C SER A 179 -9.27 -9.35 22.50
N PHE A 180 -8.44 -9.16 21.46
CA PHE A 180 -8.64 -8.08 20.48
C PHE A 180 -9.81 -8.38 19.53
N PHE A 181 -10.31 -9.61 19.52
CA PHE A 181 -11.40 -10.07 18.66
C PHE A 181 -12.62 -10.55 19.45
N ASP A 182 -12.57 -10.63 20.79
CA ASP A 182 -13.68 -11.11 21.64
C ASP A 182 -15.02 -10.44 21.33
N PHE A 183 -15.03 -9.14 21.01
CA PHE A 183 -16.25 -8.40 20.69
C PHE A 183 -16.92 -8.86 19.38
N LEU A 184 -16.28 -9.71 18.58
CA LEU A 184 -16.88 -10.34 17.39
C LEU A 184 -17.78 -11.52 17.76
N GLY A 185 -17.61 -12.11 18.95
CA GLY A 185 -18.48 -13.18 19.46
C GLY A 185 -19.79 -12.69 20.08
N ASP A 186 -19.90 -11.39 20.36
CA ASP A 186 -21.08 -10.73 20.94
C ASP A 186 -22.05 -10.15 19.88
N ILE A 187 -21.89 -10.51 18.60
CA ILE A 187 -22.71 -10.01 17.46
C ILE A 187 -23.54 -11.14 16.86
#